data_AF-A0A3M1RQI9-F1
#
_entry.id   AF-A0A3M1RQI9-F1
#
_cell.length_a   1.000
_cell.length_b   1.000
_cell.length_c   1.000
_cell.angle_alpha   90.00
_cell.angle_beta   90.00
_cell.angle_gamma   90.00
#
_symmetry.space_group_name_H-M   'P 1'
#
loop_
_entity.id
_entity.type
_entity.pdbx_description
1 polymer ?
#
loop_
_entity_poly.entity_id
_entity_poly.type
_entity_poly.pdbx_seq_one_letter_code
_entity_poly.pdbx_strand_id
1 'polypeptide(L)'
;MNSVIYDMTSFFPYNQGNRWSYKHISNGNESEVSYIIDGVETFFGVQVPKKVQEDNPDEYFCTLIDPIYGVRDFKHHIGMSPNFLVYTPPTIIIPAKMALGQIHYNTSHLFRHKYDGEIQDEGEFYDVTRFENIEDIETPAGIFKECPKLTLIRDDVFSDLVVNVIFTQWMAKDVGIVKLHSKVNIYSPQNPEPYIVESEDIITSADIDGEKI
;
A
#
# COMPACT_ATOMS: atom_id res chain seq x y z
N MET A 1 27.33 12.05 12.51
CA MET A 1 26.48 11.15 13.34
C MET A 1 26.09 10.00 12.44
N ASN A 2 26.22 8.75 12.89
CA ASN A 2 25.72 7.61 12.12
C ASN A 2 24.19 7.64 12.19
N SER A 3 23.51 7.67 11.04
CA SER A 3 22.04 7.57 11.05
C SER A 3 21.63 6.17 11.48
N VAL A 4 20.67 6.07 12.40
CA VAL A 4 20.04 4.79 12.73
C VAL A 4 19.37 4.25 11.46
N ILE A 5 19.60 2.96 11.17
CA ILE A 5 18.98 2.23 10.06
C ILE A 5 17.87 1.38 10.66
N TYR A 6 16.65 1.56 10.14
CA TYR A 6 15.46 0.84 10.57
C TYR A 6 15.22 -0.36 9.65
N ASP A 7 14.77 -1.46 10.23
CA ASP A 7 14.23 -2.60 9.48
C ASP A 7 12.75 -2.34 9.18
N MET A 8 12.48 -1.91 7.95
CA MET A 8 11.15 -1.54 7.51
C MET A 8 10.23 -2.76 7.39
N THR A 9 10.76 -3.97 7.26
CA THR A 9 9.95 -5.19 7.11
C THR A 9 9.23 -5.59 8.40
N SER A 10 9.80 -5.23 9.55
CA SER A 10 9.18 -5.46 10.87
C SER A 10 7.90 -4.67 11.12
N PHE A 11 7.56 -3.73 10.23
CA PHE A 11 6.33 -2.95 10.28
C PHE A 11 5.21 -3.54 9.43
N PHE A 12 5.39 -4.73 8.83
CA PHE A 12 4.41 -5.36 7.95
C PHE A 12 4.14 -6.81 8.38
N PRO A 13 3.35 -7.05 9.43
CA PRO A 13 2.99 -8.40 9.85
C PRO A 13 2.01 -9.02 8.85
N TYR A 14 2.53 -9.75 7.88
CA TYR A 14 1.80 -10.24 6.69
C TYR A 14 1.51 -11.75 6.72
N ASN A 15 1.33 -12.31 7.92
CA ASN A 15 0.99 -13.72 8.10
C ASN A 15 -0.49 -13.96 7.78
N GLN A 16 -0.80 -15.18 7.32
CA GLN A 16 -2.18 -15.60 7.05
C GLN A 16 -3.05 -15.46 8.31
N GLY A 17 -4.25 -14.89 8.13
CA GLY A 17 -5.20 -14.63 9.21
C GLY A 17 -5.06 -13.26 9.87
N ASN A 18 -3.94 -12.55 9.69
CA ASN A 18 -3.79 -11.19 10.22
C ASN A 18 -4.85 -10.25 9.66
N ARG A 19 -5.45 -9.45 10.53
CA ARG A 19 -6.60 -8.60 10.22
C ARG A 19 -6.42 -7.19 10.76
N TRP A 20 -6.92 -6.22 10.01
CA TRP A 20 -6.98 -4.81 10.41
C TRP A 20 -8.35 -4.24 10.08
N SER A 21 -8.86 -3.41 10.97
CA SER A 21 -10.03 -2.58 10.70
C SER A 21 -9.64 -1.12 10.83
N TYR A 22 -10.14 -0.30 9.92
CA TYR A 22 -9.86 1.12 9.84
C TYR A 22 -11.16 1.90 9.77
N LYS A 23 -11.19 3.02 10.48
CA LYS A 23 -12.12 4.11 10.21
C LYS A 23 -11.61 4.84 8.98
N HIS A 24 -12.35 4.72 7.88
CA HIS A 24 -12.09 5.42 6.62
C HIS A 24 -12.88 6.72 6.57
N ILE A 25 -12.22 7.82 6.25
CA ILE A 25 -12.82 9.14 6.14
C ILE A 25 -12.51 9.69 4.75
N SER A 26 -13.53 9.89 3.91
CA SER A 26 -13.36 10.50 2.58
C SER A 26 -14.45 11.53 2.32
N ASN A 27 -14.05 12.74 1.90
CA ASN A 27 -14.97 13.85 1.61
C ASN A 27 -15.97 14.14 2.76
N GLY A 28 -15.53 13.96 4.01
CA GLY A 28 -16.35 14.15 5.21
C GLY A 28 -17.30 13.00 5.56
N ASN A 29 -17.36 11.94 4.74
CA ASN A 29 -18.10 10.73 5.06
C ASN A 29 -17.19 9.75 5.80
N GLU A 30 -17.74 9.09 6.82
CA GLU A 30 -17.06 8.07 7.59
C GLU A 30 -17.63 6.69 7.26
N SER A 31 -16.75 5.71 7.07
CA SER A 31 -17.08 4.30 6.93
C SER A 31 -16.04 3.45 7.66
N GLU A 32 -16.29 2.15 7.75
CA GLU A 32 -15.32 1.19 8.26
C GLU A 32 -14.88 0.29 7.10
N VAL A 33 -13.58 0.05 7.00
CA VAL A 33 -13.00 -0.89 6.03
C VAL A 33 -12.13 -1.88 6.78
N SER A 34 -12.25 -3.16 6.45
CA SER A 34 -11.46 -4.22 7.08
C SER A 34 -10.70 -5.02 6.04
N TYR A 35 -9.47 -5.39 6.39
CA TYR A 35 -8.57 -6.18 5.55
C TYR A 35 -8.12 -7.43 6.29
N ILE A 36 -7.93 -8.52 5.55
CA ILE A 36 -7.37 -9.78 6.04
C ILE A 36 -6.29 -10.29 5.09
N ILE A 37 -5.23 -10.91 5.63
CA ILE A 37 -4.34 -11.74 4.82
C ILE A 37 -4.99 -13.12 4.62
N ASP A 38 -5.51 -13.39 3.43
CA ASP A 38 -6.17 -14.65 3.12
C ASP A 38 -5.83 -15.17 1.72
N GLY A 39 -5.25 -16.36 1.68
CA GLY A 39 -4.82 -17.02 0.45
C GLY A 39 -3.53 -16.46 -0.14
N VAL A 40 -3.15 -17.05 -1.27
CA VAL A 40 -1.90 -16.74 -1.99
C VAL A 40 -2.13 -16.79 -3.50
N GLU A 41 -1.33 -16.02 -4.24
CA GLU A 41 -1.14 -16.17 -5.69
C GLU A 41 0.30 -16.57 -5.99
N THR A 42 0.54 -17.17 -7.17
CA THR A 42 1.90 -17.57 -7.57
C THR A 42 2.37 -16.73 -8.75
N PHE A 43 3.49 -16.01 -8.55
CA PHE A 43 4.15 -15.21 -9.57
C PHE A 43 5.56 -15.73 -9.80
N PHE A 44 5.87 -16.20 -11.00
CA PHE A 44 7.20 -16.73 -11.36
C PHE A 44 7.73 -17.79 -10.36
N GLY A 45 6.83 -18.62 -9.83
CA GLY A 45 7.15 -19.66 -8.82
C GLY A 45 7.23 -19.17 -7.38
N VAL A 46 7.00 -17.88 -7.11
CA VAL A 46 6.95 -17.30 -5.77
C VAL A 46 5.50 -17.22 -5.31
N GLN A 47 5.20 -17.77 -4.13
CA GLN A 47 3.89 -17.59 -3.49
C GLN A 47 3.84 -16.22 -2.80
N VAL A 48 2.83 -15.43 -3.14
CA VAL A 48 2.64 -14.07 -2.64
C VAL A 48 1.29 -14.01 -1.91
N PRO A 49 1.27 -13.65 -0.61
CA PRO A 49 0.03 -13.49 0.15
C PRO A 49 -0.89 -12.43 -0.46
N LYS A 50 -2.20 -12.63 -0.31
CA LYS A 50 -3.20 -11.61 -0.67
C LYS A 50 -3.64 -10.87 0.59
N LYS A 51 -3.58 -9.54 0.56
CA LYS A 51 -4.32 -8.68 1.50
C LYS A 51 -5.66 -8.33 0.86
N VAL A 52 -6.74 -8.90 1.39
CA VAL A 52 -8.09 -8.86 0.83
C VAL A 52 -8.95 -7.92 1.64
N GLN A 53 -9.79 -7.11 0.98
CA GLN A 53 -10.81 -6.32 1.65
C GLN A 53 -12.02 -7.22 1.99
N GLU A 54 -12.44 -7.26 3.26
CA GLU A 54 -13.42 -8.27 3.72
C GLU A 54 -14.83 -8.06 3.16
N ASP A 55 -15.26 -6.81 3.02
CA ASP A 55 -16.57 -6.46 2.46
C ASP A 55 -16.59 -6.45 0.93
N ASN A 56 -15.41 -6.51 0.30
CA ASN A 56 -15.27 -6.67 -1.15
C ASN A 56 -14.08 -7.58 -1.50
N PRO A 57 -14.24 -8.92 -1.44
CA PRO A 57 -13.13 -9.86 -1.63
C PRO A 57 -12.49 -9.86 -3.02
N ASP A 58 -13.16 -9.26 -4.01
CA ASP A 58 -12.57 -9.02 -5.33
C ASP A 58 -11.51 -7.91 -5.28
N GLU A 59 -11.50 -7.07 -4.24
CA GLU A 59 -10.45 -6.09 -4.00
C GLU A 59 -9.34 -6.65 -3.11
N TYR A 60 -8.13 -6.75 -3.66
CA TYR A 60 -6.97 -7.27 -2.95
C TYR A 60 -5.63 -6.81 -3.56
N PHE A 61 -4.61 -6.96 -2.74
CA PHE A 61 -3.22 -6.65 -3.06
C PHE A 61 -2.38 -7.91 -2.91
N CYS A 62 -1.52 -8.20 -3.89
CA CYS A 62 -0.49 -9.23 -3.77
C CYS A 62 0.84 -8.56 -3.42
N THR A 63 1.18 -8.58 -2.13
CA THR A 63 2.38 -7.96 -1.58
C THR A 63 3.22 -9.00 -0.85
N LEU A 64 4.53 -8.99 -1.10
CA LEU A 64 5.50 -9.84 -0.43
C LEU A 64 6.39 -9.00 0.49
N ILE A 65 6.59 -9.47 1.72
CA ILE A 65 7.55 -8.89 2.66
C ILE A 65 8.84 -9.70 2.58
N ASP A 66 9.88 -9.13 1.96
CA ASP A 66 11.18 -9.77 1.77
C ASP A 66 12.23 -9.12 2.69
N PRO A 67 12.88 -9.87 3.61
CA PRO A 67 13.82 -9.31 4.59
C PRO A 67 15.11 -8.76 3.96
N ILE A 68 15.40 -9.08 2.70
CA ILE A 68 16.56 -8.60 1.96
C ILE A 68 16.20 -7.37 1.14
N TYR A 69 15.10 -7.44 0.39
CA TYR A 69 14.73 -6.40 -0.58
C TYR A 69 13.72 -5.39 -0.04
N GLY A 70 12.74 -5.82 0.76
CA GLY A 70 11.72 -4.97 1.36
C GLY A 70 10.29 -5.38 1.00
N VAL A 71 9.39 -4.39 1.00
CA VAL A 71 7.98 -4.55 0.65
C VAL A 71 7.84 -4.50 -0.87
N ARG A 72 7.35 -5.58 -1.47
CA ARG A 72 7.26 -5.76 -2.91
C ARG A 72 5.84 -5.99 -3.38
N ASP A 73 5.37 -5.17 -4.32
CA ASP A 73 4.06 -5.35 -4.93
C ASP A 73 4.16 -6.07 -6.28
N PHE A 74 3.25 -7.03 -6.45
CA PHE A 74 3.16 -7.86 -7.65
C PHE A 74 1.91 -7.56 -8.46
N LYS A 75 0.78 -7.37 -7.78
CA LYS A 75 -0.52 -7.18 -8.42
C LYS A 75 -1.49 -6.43 -7.51
N HIS A 76 -2.25 -5.51 -8.07
CA HIS A 76 -3.33 -4.78 -7.38
C HIS A 76 -4.65 -4.98 -8.10
N HIS A 77 -5.68 -5.38 -7.36
CA HIS A 77 -7.06 -5.46 -7.82
C HIS A 77 -7.86 -4.47 -6.96
N ILE A 78 -7.98 -3.20 -7.39
CA ILE A 78 -8.55 -2.11 -6.56
C ILE A 78 -9.38 -1.19 -7.46
N GLY A 79 -10.61 -0.85 -7.07
CA GLY A 79 -11.39 0.29 -7.61
C GLY A 79 -11.57 0.41 -9.14
N MET A 80 -11.03 -0.53 -9.90
CA MET A 80 -10.93 -0.55 -11.35
C MET A 80 -11.68 -1.74 -11.94
N SER A 81 -12.49 -2.43 -11.13
CA SER A 81 -13.32 -3.56 -11.56
C SER A 81 -14.00 -3.21 -12.90
N PRO A 82 -13.74 -4.00 -13.96
CA PRO A 82 -13.26 -5.40 -13.93
C PRO A 82 -11.73 -5.61 -14.06
N ASN A 83 -10.92 -4.56 -13.98
CA ASN A 83 -9.49 -4.61 -14.29
C ASN A 83 -8.59 -4.78 -13.06
N PHE A 84 -7.39 -5.30 -13.30
CA PHE A 84 -6.31 -5.36 -12.31
C PHE A 84 -4.97 -4.94 -12.91
N LEU A 85 -4.03 -4.59 -12.03
CA LEU A 85 -2.70 -4.12 -12.38
C LEU A 85 -1.65 -5.18 -12.02
N VAL A 86 -0.65 -5.38 -12.88
CA VAL A 86 0.49 -6.29 -12.64
C VAL A 86 1.80 -5.56 -12.88
N TYR A 87 2.74 -5.68 -11.94
CA TYR A 87 4.06 -5.03 -11.99
C TYR A 87 5.12 -6.00 -12.51
N THR A 88 5.90 -5.56 -13.51
CA THR A 88 7.00 -6.35 -14.08
C THR A 88 8.25 -5.49 -14.30
N PRO A 89 9.34 -5.68 -13.53
CA PRO A 89 9.45 -6.59 -12.38
C PRO A 89 8.54 -6.15 -11.20
N PRO A 90 8.28 -7.03 -10.22
CA PRO A 90 7.58 -6.62 -9.00
C PRO A 90 8.27 -5.41 -8.37
N THR A 91 7.48 -4.39 -8.04
CA THR A 91 7.99 -3.08 -7.60
C THR A 91 8.39 -3.13 -6.13
N ILE A 92 9.56 -2.58 -5.77
CA ILE A 92 9.96 -2.40 -4.36
C ILE A 92 9.43 -1.04 -3.91
N ILE A 93 8.31 -1.05 -3.19
CA ILE A 93 7.68 0.17 -2.69
C ILE A 93 8.50 0.71 -1.51
N ILE A 94 8.86 -0.14 -0.55
CA ILE A 94 9.63 0.25 0.64
C ILE A 94 10.83 -0.68 0.77
N PRO A 95 12.08 -0.20 0.69
CA PRO A 95 13.27 -1.02 0.91
C PRO A 95 13.27 -1.65 2.30
N ALA A 96 13.86 -2.84 2.43
CA ALA A 96 13.94 -3.54 3.72
C ALA A 96 14.62 -2.71 4.81
N LYS A 97 15.53 -1.80 4.43
CA LYS A 97 16.29 -0.97 5.34
C LYS A 97 16.27 0.48 4.89
N MET A 98 15.85 1.37 5.79
CA MET A 98 15.87 2.81 5.54
C MET A 98 16.42 3.57 6.75
N ALA A 99 17.21 4.61 6.47
CA ALA A 99 17.58 5.61 7.45
C ALA A 99 16.60 6.79 7.42
N LEU A 100 16.47 7.50 8.54
CA LEU A 100 15.70 8.73 8.60
C LEU A 100 16.21 9.75 7.57
N GLY A 101 15.30 10.34 6.79
CA GLY A 101 15.58 11.27 5.69
C GLY A 101 15.98 10.60 4.37
N GLN A 102 16.15 9.28 4.34
CA GLN A 102 16.45 8.55 3.11
C GLN A 102 15.27 8.62 2.14
N ILE A 103 15.60 8.74 0.86
CA ILE A 103 14.66 8.67 -0.26
C ILE A 103 15.02 7.44 -1.09
N HIS A 104 14.01 6.66 -1.43
CA HIS A 104 14.07 5.54 -2.35
C HIS A 104 13.28 5.88 -3.60
N TYR A 105 13.80 5.47 -4.76
CA TYR A 105 13.15 5.64 -6.05
C TYR A 105 12.97 4.27 -6.66
N ASN A 106 11.79 3.98 -7.19
CA ASN A 106 11.56 2.77 -7.96
C ASN A 106 10.81 3.06 -9.26
N THR A 107 11.11 2.27 -10.28
CA THR A 107 10.33 2.26 -11.52
C THR A 107 10.01 0.81 -11.88
N SER A 108 8.87 0.60 -12.53
CA SER A 108 8.49 -0.71 -13.06
C SER A 108 7.60 -0.55 -14.28
N HIS A 109 7.55 -1.58 -15.12
CA HIS A 109 6.54 -1.66 -16.17
C HIS A 109 5.23 -2.16 -15.56
N LEU A 110 4.13 -1.55 -15.96
CA LEU A 110 2.80 -1.79 -15.41
C LEU A 110 1.86 -2.29 -16.51
N PHE A 111 1.21 -3.43 -16.27
CA PHE A 111 0.21 -3.98 -17.18
C PHE A 111 -1.17 -3.86 -16.57
N ARG A 112 -2.11 -3.27 -17.31
CA ARG A 112 -3.53 -3.26 -16.95
C ARG A 112 -4.21 -4.40 -17.68
N HIS A 113 -4.74 -5.35 -16.93
CA HIS A 113 -5.44 -6.52 -17.46
C HIS A 113 -6.94 -6.39 -17.23
N LYS A 114 -7.72 -7.00 -18.13
CA LYS A 114 -9.14 -7.31 -17.89
C LYS A 114 -9.27 -8.50 -16.94
N TYR A 115 -10.47 -8.75 -16.43
CA TYR A 115 -10.76 -9.88 -15.53
C TYR A 115 -10.43 -11.26 -16.13
N ASP A 116 -10.54 -11.42 -17.45
CA ASP A 116 -10.18 -12.66 -18.16
C ASP A 116 -8.66 -12.88 -18.30
N GLY A 117 -7.86 -11.90 -17.87
CA GLY A 117 -6.40 -11.92 -17.91
C GLY A 117 -5.80 -11.35 -19.20
N GLU A 118 -6.62 -10.93 -20.17
CA GLU A 118 -6.09 -10.24 -21.36
C GLU A 118 -5.48 -8.88 -20.97
N ILE A 119 -4.31 -8.57 -21.53
CA ILE A 119 -3.71 -7.24 -21.40
C ILE A 119 -4.60 -6.24 -22.15
N GLN A 120 -5.07 -5.23 -21.43
CA GLN A 120 -5.82 -4.11 -21.98
C GLN A 120 -4.90 -2.96 -22.39
N ASP A 121 -3.94 -2.62 -21.53
CA ASP A 121 -2.99 -1.53 -21.76
C ASP A 121 -1.66 -1.79 -21.03
N GLU A 122 -0.62 -1.12 -21.52
CA GLU A 122 0.73 -1.12 -20.97
C GLU A 122 1.07 0.29 -20.49
N GLY A 123 1.83 0.38 -19.42
CA GLY A 123 2.09 1.63 -18.74
C GLY A 123 3.37 1.61 -17.92
N GLU A 124 3.67 2.75 -17.34
CA GLU A 124 4.85 2.94 -16.50
C GLU A 124 4.41 3.21 -15.06
N PHE A 125 5.16 2.65 -14.13
CA PHE A 125 5.03 2.88 -12.70
C PHE A 125 6.26 3.63 -12.20
N TYR A 126 6.03 4.73 -11.48
CA TYR A 126 7.06 5.48 -10.77
C TYR A 126 6.68 5.58 -9.29
N ASP A 127 7.62 5.30 -8.40
CA ASP A 127 7.44 5.49 -6.95
C ASP A 127 8.63 6.23 -6.34
N VAL A 128 8.31 7.12 -5.41
CA VAL A 128 9.26 7.76 -4.52
C VAL A 128 8.79 7.57 -3.10
N THR A 129 9.60 6.87 -2.30
CA THR A 129 9.34 6.65 -0.88
C THR A 129 10.36 7.39 -0.03
N ARG A 130 9.90 8.20 0.92
CA ARG A 130 10.74 8.98 1.83
C ARG A 130 10.43 8.67 3.28
N PHE A 131 11.48 8.43 4.07
CA PHE A 131 11.37 8.32 5.52
C PHE A 131 11.48 9.71 6.16
N GLU A 132 10.36 10.26 6.60
CA GLU A 132 10.25 11.66 7.04
C GLU A 132 10.69 11.89 8.48
N ASN A 133 10.03 11.23 9.43
CA ASN A 133 10.24 11.36 10.88
C ASN A 133 9.71 10.14 11.63
N ILE A 134 9.86 10.17 12.95
CA ILE A 134 9.35 9.17 13.88
C ILE A 134 8.54 9.93 14.92
N GLU A 135 7.31 9.49 15.16
CA GLU A 135 6.41 10.12 16.13
C GLU A 135 5.46 9.11 16.75
N ASP A 136 4.93 9.44 17.92
CA ASP A 136 3.89 8.64 18.58
C ASP A 136 2.53 8.94 17.94
N ILE A 137 1.71 7.92 17.76
CA ILE A 137 0.38 8.03 17.14
C ILE A 137 -0.68 7.48 18.09
N GLU A 138 -1.67 8.31 18.40
CA GLU A 138 -2.86 7.93 19.16
C GLU A 138 -4.04 7.69 18.21
N THR A 139 -4.73 6.58 18.40
CA THR A 139 -5.86 6.11 17.59
C THR A 139 -6.91 5.48 18.51
N PRO A 140 -8.11 5.13 18.00
CA PRO A 140 -9.07 4.34 18.75
C PRO A 140 -8.54 2.97 19.25
N ALA A 141 -7.59 2.36 18.54
CA ALA A 141 -6.93 1.12 18.96
C ALA A 141 -5.86 1.33 20.06
N GLY A 142 -5.55 2.58 20.42
CA GLY A 142 -4.58 2.92 21.47
C GLY A 142 -3.45 3.81 20.98
N ILE A 143 -2.37 3.84 21.77
CA ILE A 143 -1.19 4.68 21.53
C ILE A 143 -0.04 3.81 21.03
N PHE A 144 0.41 4.08 19.81
CA PHE A 144 1.56 3.44 19.19
C PHE A 144 2.79 4.34 19.30
N LYS A 145 3.89 3.79 19.82
CA LYS A 145 5.13 4.53 20.06
C LYS A 145 6.10 4.39 18.90
N GLU A 146 6.90 5.43 18.69
CA GLU A 146 8.02 5.41 17.73
C GLU A 146 7.61 4.99 16.30
N CYS A 147 6.48 5.48 15.79
CA CYS A 147 5.98 5.11 14.46
C CYS A 147 6.77 5.82 13.36
N PRO A 148 7.42 5.11 12.42
CA PRO A 148 7.95 5.71 11.21
C PRO A 148 6.84 6.34 10.38
N LYS A 149 7.04 7.58 10.00
CA LYS A 149 6.24 8.27 9.00
C LYS A 149 6.92 8.19 7.65
N LEU A 150 6.23 7.61 6.68
CA LEU A 150 6.69 7.57 5.29
C LEU A 150 5.77 8.41 4.41
N THR A 151 6.36 9.14 3.47
CA THR A 151 5.65 9.72 2.33
C THR A 151 5.95 8.86 1.10
N LEU A 152 4.92 8.41 0.40
CA LEU A 152 5.04 7.69 -0.85
C LEU A 152 4.34 8.50 -1.95
N ILE A 153 5.01 8.70 -3.07
CA ILE A 153 4.46 9.36 -4.25
C ILE A 153 4.54 8.37 -5.39
N ARG A 154 3.39 7.99 -5.92
CA ARG A 154 3.21 6.98 -6.96
C ARG A 154 2.55 7.61 -8.18
N ASP A 155 3.07 7.28 -9.35
CA ASP A 155 2.43 7.57 -10.63
C ASP A 155 2.23 6.27 -11.41
N ASP A 156 0.97 5.95 -11.71
CA ASP A 156 0.61 4.94 -12.71
C ASP A 156 0.24 5.66 -14.01
N VAL A 157 1.03 5.45 -15.06
CA VAL A 157 0.89 6.17 -16.32
C VAL A 157 0.51 5.19 -17.42
N PHE A 158 -0.73 5.29 -17.91
CA PHE A 158 -1.25 4.55 -19.06
C PHE A 158 -1.50 5.49 -20.25
N SER A 159 -1.84 4.92 -21.40
CA SER A 159 -2.08 5.68 -22.63
C SER A 159 -3.30 6.61 -22.53
N ASP A 160 -4.31 6.21 -21.75
CA ASP A 160 -5.60 6.88 -21.60
C ASP A 160 -5.84 7.49 -20.22
N LEU A 161 -4.98 7.16 -19.24
CA LEU A 161 -5.21 7.42 -17.82
C LEU A 161 -3.89 7.65 -17.09
N VAL A 162 -3.86 8.64 -16.21
CA VAL A 162 -2.81 8.81 -15.22
C VAL A 162 -3.44 8.82 -13.84
N VAL A 163 -2.89 8.01 -12.94
CA VAL A 163 -3.24 7.97 -11.52
C VAL A 163 -2.02 8.38 -10.71
N ASN A 164 -2.05 9.58 -10.17
CA ASN A 164 -1.06 10.06 -9.22
C ASN A 164 -1.60 9.86 -7.80
N VAL A 165 -0.82 9.19 -6.94
CA VAL A 165 -1.19 8.93 -5.55
C VAL A 165 -0.11 9.43 -4.63
N ILE A 166 -0.50 10.18 -3.61
CA ILE A 166 0.38 10.58 -2.52
C ILE A 166 -0.15 9.95 -1.24
N PHE A 167 0.63 9.05 -0.66
CA PHE A 167 0.37 8.47 0.65
C PHE A 167 1.28 9.12 1.69
N THR A 168 0.73 9.39 2.87
CA THR A 168 1.51 9.60 4.09
C THR A 168 1.05 8.56 5.10
N GLN A 169 1.93 7.63 5.46
CA GLN A 169 1.58 6.51 6.33
C GLN A 169 2.43 6.50 7.58
N TRP A 170 1.79 6.17 8.70
CA TRP A 170 2.44 5.91 9.97
C TRP A 170 2.30 4.43 10.29
N MET A 171 3.42 3.82 10.66
CA MET A 171 3.46 2.38 10.87
C MET A 171 3.90 2.05 12.29
N ALA A 172 3.21 1.13 12.94
CA ALA A 172 3.63 0.59 14.22
C ALA A 172 4.27 -0.78 14.00
N LYS A 173 5.36 -1.03 14.72
CA LYS A 173 6.12 -2.28 14.63
C LYS A 173 5.22 -3.45 15.01
N ASP A 174 5.31 -4.53 14.25
CA ASP A 174 4.52 -5.76 14.45
C ASP A 174 3.00 -5.52 14.35
N VAL A 175 2.55 -4.35 13.88
CA VAL A 175 1.13 -4.04 13.66
C VAL A 175 0.86 -3.72 12.20
N GLY A 176 1.63 -2.83 11.57
CA GLY A 176 1.26 -2.33 10.24
C GLY A 176 1.02 -0.84 10.20
N ILE A 177 0.31 -0.40 9.17
CA ILE A 177 -0.17 0.97 9.03
C ILE A 177 -1.22 1.22 10.12
N VAL A 178 -0.98 2.21 10.97
CA VAL A 178 -1.91 2.65 12.04
C VAL A 178 -2.67 3.92 11.65
N LYS A 179 -2.10 4.69 10.72
CA LYS A 179 -2.72 5.87 10.13
C LYS A 179 -2.23 6.05 8.71
N LEU A 180 -3.13 6.42 7.80
CA LEU A 180 -2.84 6.71 6.40
C LEU A 180 -3.56 7.98 5.99
N HIS A 181 -2.87 8.88 5.32
CA HIS A 181 -3.47 9.94 4.50
C HIS A 181 -3.19 9.62 3.05
N SER A 182 -4.21 9.74 2.22
CA SER A 182 -4.09 9.53 0.78
C SER A 182 -4.70 10.68 0.01
N LYS A 183 -3.97 11.13 -1.01
CA LYS A 183 -4.48 12.02 -2.05
C LYS A 183 -4.31 11.33 -3.38
N VAL A 184 -5.41 11.06 -4.06
CA VAL A 184 -5.45 10.41 -5.37
C VAL A 184 -5.92 11.44 -6.38
N ASN A 185 -5.12 11.66 -7.43
CA ASN A 185 -5.46 12.49 -8.56
C ASN A 185 -5.55 11.59 -9.81
N ILE A 186 -6.72 11.53 -10.42
CA ILE A 186 -7.00 10.72 -11.61
C ILE A 186 -7.31 11.67 -12.76
N TYR A 187 -6.60 11.57 -13.87
CA TYR A 187 -6.88 12.38 -15.04
C TYR A 187 -6.59 11.65 -16.34
N SER A 188 -7.23 12.09 -17.42
CA SER A 188 -6.93 11.61 -18.76
C SER A 188 -5.89 12.55 -19.40
N PRO A 189 -4.87 12.03 -20.10
CA PRO A 189 -3.96 12.89 -20.87
C PRO A 189 -4.68 13.77 -21.90
N GLN A 190 -5.86 13.34 -22.36
CA GLN A 190 -6.68 14.07 -23.33
C GLN A 190 -7.67 15.06 -22.68
N ASN A 191 -7.94 14.92 -21.37
CA ASN A 191 -8.74 15.86 -20.59
C ASN A 191 -8.11 16.07 -19.20
N PRO A 192 -7.34 17.15 -19.00
CA PRO A 192 -6.45 17.30 -17.87
C PRO A 192 -7.15 17.74 -16.57
N GLU A 193 -8.47 17.97 -16.55
CA GLU A 193 -9.16 18.26 -15.29
C GLU A 193 -9.14 17.02 -14.39
N PRO A 194 -8.42 17.06 -13.24
CA PRO A 194 -8.26 15.88 -12.42
C PRO A 194 -9.48 15.64 -11.54
N TYR A 195 -9.87 14.38 -11.43
CA TYR A 195 -10.69 13.91 -10.34
C TYR A 195 -9.81 13.70 -9.11
N ILE A 196 -10.10 14.41 -8.03
CA ILE A 196 -9.29 14.39 -6.80
C ILE A 196 -10.10 13.72 -5.70
N VAL A 197 -9.49 12.74 -5.04
CA VAL A 197 -10.01 12.11 -3.82
C VAL A 197 -8.98 12.27 -2.73
N GLU A 198 -9.42 12.79 -1.60
CA GLU A 198 -8.65 12.81 -0.36
C GLU A 198 -9.34 11.90 0.65
N SER A 199 -8.54 11.11 1.36
CA SER A 199 -9.03 10.25 2.42
C SER A 199 -8.01 10.03 3.53
N GLU A 200 -8.51 9.63 4.69
CA GLU A 200 -7.75 9.26 5.86
C GLU A 200 -8.25 7.90 6.38
N ASP A 201 -7.33 6.98 6.65
CA ASP A 201 -7.60 5.75 7.37
C ASP A 201 -6.95 5.81 8.75
N ILE A 202 -7.71 5.48 9.79
CA ILE A 202 -7.23 5.41 11.18
C ILE A 202 -7.57 4.04 11.73
N ILE A 203 -6.57 3.30 12.23
CA ILE A 203 -6.79 1.96 12.75
C ILE A 203 -7.75 2.00 13.95
N THR A 204 -8.74 1.11 13.93
CA THR A 204 -9.73 0.94 15.00
C THR A 204 -9.50 -0.33 15.80
N SER A 205 -8.97 -1.38 15.15
CA SER A 205 -8.51 -2.61 15.80
C SER A 205 -7.58 -3.40 14.87
N ALA A 206 -6.82 -4.32 15.44
CA ALA A 206 -6.11 -5.36 14.70
C ALA A 206 -6.20 -6.72 15.41
N ASP A 207 -6.06 -7.79 14.64
CA ASP A 207 -5.81 -9.15 15.12
C ASP A 207 -4.54 -9.64 14.43
N ILE A 208 -3.43 -9.65 15.14
CA ILE A 208 -2.10 -9.99 14.62
C ILE A 208 -1.62 -11.27 15.28
N ASP A 209 -1.45 -12.32 14.49
CA ASP A 209 -1.03 -13.64 14.95
C ASP A 209 -1.89 -14.20 16.11
N GLY A 210 -3.18 -13.80 16.16
CA GLY A 210 -4.15 -14.18 17.19
C GLY A 210 -4.20 -13.24 18.40
N GLU A 211 -3.41 -12.18 18.43
CA GLU A 211 -3.42 -11.15 19.46
C GLU A 211 -4.24 -9.93 19.02
N LYS A 212 -5.22 -9.56 19.86
CA LYS A 212 -6.08 -8.38 19.61
C LYS A 212 -5.42 -7.11 20.12
N ILE A 213 -5.42 -6.09 19.27
CA ILE A 213 -4.92 -4.74 19.51
C ILE A 213 -6.09 -3.77 19.38
#